data_AF-A0A367ZMH8-F1
#
_entry.id   AF-A0A367ZMH8-F1
#
_cell.length_a   1.000
_cell.length_b   1.000
_cell.length_c   1.000
_cell.angle_alpha   90.00
_cell.angle_beta   90.00
_cell.angle_gamma   90.00
#
_symmetry.space_group_name_H-M   'P 1'
#
loop_
_entity.id
_entity.type
_entity.pdbx_description
1 polymer ?
#
loop_
_entity_poly.entity_id
_entity_poly.type
_entity_poly.pdbx_seq_one_letter_code
_entity_poly.pdbx_strand_id
1 'polypeptide(L)'
;MRRDPAVASSIPRWASRSRRGRPTDGYSLVEVLIAVTLATLLLAVAWRVLRASLDHSLLGIQQVDLTLEARRVIQQIHQDLKMSCFERGPAGFAQEFARLVQVRPGSGPNPLEGMTWSFLRFPHEGDVADVCSTGTRAGSAPRFAVRVTYRLQADAARRSPFWQLVRVEEPPAGLPGRRTRTQILSSQVNFLAIRPVELGTEATGQLACFHVTLQVGKPVAGAGSGADAGRGSQIVDVFDVVYSEYFNAIRNHPGMNFGWYAPIVGPAN
;
A
#
# COMPACT_ATOMS: atom_id res chain seq x y z
N MET A 1 33.99 -28.85 -92.44
CA MET A 1 35.00 -27.90 -91.92
C MET A 1 34.86 -27.84 -90.41
N ARG A 2 35.98 -28.11 -89.71
CA ARG A 2 36.24 -27.97 -88.26
C ARG A 2 35.31 -28.68 -87.25
N ARG A 3 35.81 -29.85 -86.82
CA ARG A 3 35.68 -30.39 -85.46
C ARG A 3 36.66 -29.70 -84.49
N ASP A 4 36.38 -29.93 -83.20
CA ASP A 4 37.19 -29.81 -81.98
C ASP A 4 37.08 -28.53 -81.14
N PRO A 5 37.28 -28.59 -79.80
CA PRO A 5 36.72 -29.59 -78.86
C PRO A 5 36.39 -29.01 -77.45
N ALA A 6 35.78 -29.86 -76.62
CA ALA A 6 36.01 -30.02 -75.17
C ALA A 6 35.92 -28.80 -74.21
N VAL A 7 34.87 -28.80 -73.39
CA VAL A 7 35.02 -28.44 -71.97
C VAL A 7 34.55 -29.62 -71.13
N ALA A 8 35.53 -30.30 -70.56
CA ALA A 8 35.38 -31.44 -69.68
C ALA A 8 34.67 -31.03 -68.39
N SER A 9 33.47 -31.58 -68.14
CA SER A 9 32.85 -31.60 -66.83
C SER A 9 33.52 -32.67 -65.97
N SER A 10 34.61 -32.29 -65.32
CA SER A 10 35.22 -33.06 -64.24
C SER A 10 34.36 -32.93 -62.98
N ILE A 11 33.22 -33.63 -62.95
CA ILE A 11 32.55 -33.92 -61.69
C ILE A 11 33.53 -34.77 -60.86
N PRO A 12 33.94 -34.32 -59.67
CA PRO A 12 34.88 -35.07 -58.86
C PRO A 12 34.32 -36.45 -58.49
N ARG A 13 35.04 -37.48 -58.90
CA ARG A 13 34.75 -38.91 -58.74
C ARG A 13 34.89 -39.44 -57.30
N TRP A 14 34.65 -38.60 -56.29
CA TRP A 14 34.68 -39.01 -54.87
C TRP A 14 33.29 -39.23 -54.25
N ALA A 15 32.21 -39.03 -55.02
CA ALA A 15 30.84 -39.27 -54.57
C ALA A 15 30.43 -40.76 -54.40
N SER A 16 31.38 -41.70 -54.44
CA SER A 16 31.10 -43.12 -54.24
C SER A 16 32.15 -43.82 -53.36
N ARG A 17 32.47 -43.24 -52.21
CA ARG A 17 33.02 -44.04 -51.10
C ARG A 17 31.91 -44.52 -50.19
N SER A 18 31.45 -45.72 -50.54
CA SER A 18 31.11 -46.81 -49.63
C SER A 18 30.47 -46.41 -48.31
N ARG A 19 29.15 -46.52 -48.28
CA ARG A 19 28.38 -47.07 -47.14
C ARG A 19 29.07 -48.37 -46.68
N ARG A 20 30.12 -48.27 -45.87
CA ARG A 20 30.60 -49.41 -45.07
C ARG A 20 29.73 -49.43 -43.83
N GLY A 21 29.21 -50.60 -43.49
CA GLY A 21 28.45 -50.81 -42.27
C GLY A 21 29.20 -50.21 -41.10
N ARG A 22 28.54 -49.31 -40.36
CA ARG A 22 29.02 -48.87 -39.07
C ARG A 22 29.20 -50.13 -38.22
N PRO A 23 30.39 -50.43 -37.68
CA PRO A 23 30.42 -51.22 -36.48
C PRO A 23 29.50 -50.52 -35.48
N THR A 24 28.75 -51.27 -34.69
CA THR A 24 28.12 -50.70 -33.49
C THR A 24 29.26 -50.26 -32.57
N ASP A 25 29.81 -49.06 -32.83
CA ASP A 25 30.89 -48.46 -32.08
C ASP A 25 30.35 -48.17 -30.67
N GLY A 26 30.76 -48.98 -29.71
CA GLY A 26 30.47 -48.75 -28.30
C GLY A 26 31.16 -47.46 -27.85
N TYR A 27 30.46 -46.65 -27.08
CA TYR A 27 31.05 -45.45 -26.46
C TYR A 27 32.21 -45.84 -25.55
N SER A 28 33.33 -45.13 -25.64
CA SER A 28 34.40 -45.34 -24.68
C SER A 28 33.97 -44.82 -23.31
N LEU A 29 34.39 -45.49 -22.23
CA LEU A 29 34.07 -45.07 -20.86
C LEU A 29 34.53 -43.62 -20.58
N VAL A 30 35.61 -43.19 -21.25
CA VAL A 30 36.14 -41.83 -21.17
C VAL A 30 35.19 -40.81 -21.80
N GLU A 31 34.62 -41.11 -22.97
CA GLU A 31 33.64 -40.23 -23.63
C GLU A 31 32.38 -40.06 -22.79
N VAL A 32 31.89 -41.14 -22.17
CA VAL A 32 30.74 -41.08 -21.27
C VAL A 32 31.05 -40.21 -20.05
N LEU A 33 32.24 -40.34 -19.46
CA LEU A 33 32.63 -39.56 -18.29
C LEU A 33 32.78 -38.06 -18.61
N ILE A 34 33.34 -37.72 -19.78
CA ILE A 34 33.42 -36.34 -20.27
C ILE A 34 32.01 -35.78 -20.51
N ALA A 35 31.10 -36.56 -21.13
CA ALA A 35 29.74 -36.11 -21.37
C ALA A 35 28.97 -35.83 -20.06
N VAL A 36 29.10 -36.71 -19.06
CA VAL A 36 28.46 -36.55 -17.74
C VAL A 36 29.03 -35.35 -16.98
N THR A 37 30.34 -35.15 -17.00
CA THR A 37 30.98 -33.99 -16.33
C THR A 37 30.57 -32.67 -16.99
N LEU A 38 30.49 -32.61 -18.32
CA LEU A 38 29.98 -31.43 -19.02
C LEU A 38 28.49 -31.20 -18.74
N ALA A 39 27.67 -32.26 -18.75
CA ALA A 39 26.24 -32.16 -18.44
C ALA A 39 25.98 -31.66 -17.01
N THR A 40 26.74 -32.16 -16.03
CA THR A 40 26.62 -31.73 -14.62
C THR A 40 27.08 -30.28 -14.42
N LEU A 41 28.16 -29.85 -15.09
CA LEU A 41 28.61 -28.45 -15.06
C LEU A 41 27.54 -27.52 -15.65
N LEU A 42 26.98 -27.87 -16.80
CA LEU A 42 25.90 -27.10 -17.42
C LEU A 42 24.65 -27.05 -16.54
N LEU A 43 24.25 -28.18 -15.97
CA LEU A 43 23.08 -28.26 -15.10
C LEU A 43 23.28 -27.44 -13.81
N ALA A 44 24.49 -27.47 -13.23
CA ALA A 44 24.80 -26.70 -12.02
C ALA A 44 24.70 -25.19 -12.26
N VAL A 45 25.21 -24.70 -13.41
CA VAL A 45 25.09 -23.27 -13.78
C VAL A 45 23.63 -22.91 -14.07
N ALA A 46 22.92 -23.72 -14.86
CA ALA A 46 21.51 -23.49 -15.17
C ALA A 46 20.65 -23.45 -13.90
N TRP A 47 20.91 -24.35 -12.96
CA TRP A 47 20.21 -24.41 -11.68
C TRP A 47 20.46 -23.17 -10.81
N ARG A 48 21.69 -22.66 -10.77
CA ARG A 48 22.02 -21.42 -10.05
C ARG A 48 21.31 -20.20 -10.65
N VAL A 49 21.30 -20.08 -11.97
CA VAL A 49 20.59 -19.00 -12.66
C VAL A 49 19.09 -19.09 -12.42
N LEU A 50 18.52 -20.29 -12.50
CA LEU A 50 17.09 -20.49 -12.24
C LEU A 50 16.71 -20.10 -10.81
N ARG A 51 17.49 -20.53 -9.81
CA ARG A 51 17.26 -20.14 -8.41
C ARG A 51 17.34 -18.63 -8.23
N ALA A 52 18.38 -17.98 -8.77
CA ALA A 52 18.51 -16.54 -8.70
C ALA A 52 17.30 -15.82 -9.33
N SER A 53 16.83 -16.27 -10.49
CA SER A 53 15.65 -15.69 -11.16
C SER A 53 14.37 -15.90 -10.36
N LEU A 54 14.18 -17.07 -9.73
CA LEU A 54 13.02 -17.35 -8.87
C LEU A 54 13.03 -16.45 -7.63
N ASP A 55 14.19 -16.31 -6.97
CA ASP A 55 14.33 -15.45 -5.79
C ASP A 55 14.02 -13.99 -6.12
N HIS A 56 14.53 -13.48 -7.25
CA HIS A 56 14.23 -12.11 -7.70
C HIS A 56 12.75 -11.93 -8.05
N SER A 57 12.12 -12.92 -8.68
CA SER A 57 10.69 -12.88 -9.00
C SER A 57 9.83 -12.81 -7.74
N LEU A 58 10.16 -13.61 -6.73
CA LEU A 58 9.46 -13.60 -5.44
C LEU A 58 9.61 -12.25 -4.72
N LEU A 59 10.79 -11.65 -4.72
CA LEU A 59 11.01 -10.32 -4.16
C LEU A 59 10.21 -9.25 -4.91
N GLY A 60 10.14 -9.35 -6.24
CA GLY A 60 9.33 -8.45 -7.07
C GLY A 60 7.84 -8.54 -6.74
N ILE A 61 7.31 -9.76 -6.59
CA ILE A 61 5.90 -9.98 -6.20
C ILE A 61 5.62 -9.41 -4.81
N GLN A 62 6.51 -9.67 -3.83
CA GLN A 62 6.38 -9.14 -2.47
C GLN A 62 6.37 -7.61 -2.45
N GLN A 63 7.19 -6.97 -3.30
CA GLN A 63 7.21 -5.52 -3.45
C GLN A 63 5.89 -4.96 -3.96
N VAL A 64 5.31 -5.62 -4.97
CA VAL A 64 4.04 -5.22 -5.58
C VAL A 64 2.92 -5.33 -4.54
N ASP A 65 2.84 -6.46 -3.84
CA ASP A 65 1.84 -6.67 -2.78
C ASP A 65 1.92 -5.59 -1.70
N LEU A 66 3.14 -5.27 -1.25
CA LEU A 66 3.37 -4.27 -0.22
C LEU A 66 3.01 -2.85 -0.71
N THR A 67 3.29 -2.55 -1.98
CA THR A 67 2.90 -1.28 -2.61
C THR A 67 1.38 -1.16 -2.74
N LEU A 68 0.68 -2.23 -3.11
CA LEU A 68 -0.77 -2.27 -3.19
C LEU A 68 -1.41 -2.14 -1.81
N GLU A 69 -0.85 -2.79 -0.78
CA GLU A 69 -1.26 -2.64 0.61
C GLU A 69 -1.12 -1.17 1.06
N ALA A 70 0.05 -0.57 0.85
CA ALA A 70 0.29 0.84 1.20
C ALA A 70 -0.67 1.79 0.49
N ARG A 71 -0.92 1.59 -0.82
CA ARG A 71 -1.88 2.38 -1.60
C ARG A 71 -3.31 2.25 -1.07
N ARG A 72 -3.75 1.04 -0.72
CA ARG A 72 -5.09 0.83 -0.16
C ARG A 72 -5.26 1.55 1.17
N VAL A 73 -4.26 1.46 2.04
CA VAL A 73 -4.28 2.12 3.37
C VAL A 73 -4.30 3.64 3.23
N ILE A 74 -3.43 4.21 2.39
CA ILE A 74 -3.38 5.67 2.23
C ILE A 74 -4.66 6.21 1.57
N GLN A 75 -5.25 5.50 0.61
CA GLN A 75 -6.54 5.87 0.02
C GLN A 75 -7.68 5.84 1.04
N GLN A 76 -7.69 4.87 1.96
CA GLN A 76 -8.66 4.83 3.06
C GLN A 76 -8.50 6.07 3.96
N ILE A 77 -7.26 6.40 4.35
CA ILE A 77 -6.97 7.59 5.16
C ILE A 77 -7.36 8.87 4.42
N HIS A 78 -7.06 8.96 3.13
CA HIS A 78 -7.45 10.07 2.27
C HIS A 78 -8.96 10.29 2.30
N GLN A 79 -9.74 9.24 2.01
CA GLN A 79 -11.19 9.34 1.97
C GLN A 79 -11.79 9.73 3.31
N ASP A 80 -11.21 9.26 4.41
CA ASP A 80 -11.67 9.60 5.75
C ASP A 80 -11.33 11.06 6.13
N LEU A 81 -10.11 11.51 5.84
CA LEU A 81 -9.68 12.90 6.08
C LEU A 81 -10.39 13.91 5.18
N LYS A 82 -10.68 13.54 3.94
CA LYS A 82 -11.41 14.37 2.99
C LYS A 82 -12.82 14.72 3.52
N MET A 83 -13.46 13.75 4.17
CA MET A 83 -14.79 13.90 4.79
C MET A 83 -14.74 14.32 6.26
N SER A 84 -13.57 14.71 6.77
CA SER A 84 -13.41 15.12 8.17
C SER A 84 -14.21 16.38 8.48
N CYS A 85 -14.78 16.45 9.68
CA CYS A 85 -15.63 17.55 10.12
C CYS A 85 -15.45 17.85 11.62
N PHE A 86 -16.09 18.92 12.09
CA PHE A 86 -16.08 19.34 13.49
C PHE A 86 -17.41 19.04 14.19
N GLU A 87 -17.32 18.65 15.46
CA GLU A 87 -18.47 18.75 16.36
C GLU A 87 -18.68 20.23 16.69
N ARG A 88 -19.91 20.73 16.54
CA ARG A 88 -20.18 22.14 16.82
C ARG A 88 -20.17 22.36 18.33
N GLY A 89 -19.11 23.00 18.84
CA GLY A 89 -19.11 23.58 20.18
C GLY A 89 -19.97 24.86 20.26
N PRO A 90 -20.46 25.24 21.45
CA PRO A 90 -21.26 26.45 21.67
C PRO A 90 -20.51 27.78 21.44
N ALA A 91 -19.17 27.75 21.33
CA ALA A 91 -18.34 28.94 21.22
C ALA A 91 -17.56 28.97 19.89
N GLY A 92 -18.02 29.80 18.95
CA GLY A 92 -17.13 30.42 17.94
C GLY A 92 -17.27 29.95 16.50
N PHE A 93 -17.35 30.92 15.59
CA PHE A 93 -17.22 30.77 14.14
C PHE A 93 -15.77 30.50 13.68
N ALA A 94 -14.79 30.64 14.57
CA ALA A 94 -13.37 30.41 14.29
C ALA A 94 -12.99 28.96 14.62
N GLN A 95 -12.99 28.09 13.60
CA GLN A 95 -12.48 26.73 13.71
C GLN A 95 -11.07 26.66 13.14
N GLU A 96 -10.13 26.16 13.94
CA GLU A 96 -8.73 25.99 13.55
C GLU A 96 -8.54 24.65 12.83
N PHE A 97 -7.99 24.67 11.61
CA PHE A 97 -7.81 23.47 10.79
C PHE A 97 -7.06 22.35 11.52
N ALA A 98 -6.03 22.69 12.29
CA ALA A 98 -5.23 21.73 13.06
C ALA A 98 -6.06 20.93 14.08
N ARG A 99 -7.20 21.46 14.54
CA ARG A 99 -8.08 20.78 15.50
C ARG A 99 -8.99 19.73 14.87
N LEU A 100 -9.06 19.63 13.54
CA LEU A 100 -9.82 18.58 12.87
C LEU A 100 -9.33 17.19 13.27
N VAL A 101 -8.01 17.04 13.46
CA VAL A 101 -7.37 15.77 13.83
C VAL A 101 -6.77 15.91 15.22
N GLN A 102 -7.33 15.17 16.17
CA GLN A 102 -6.77 15.04 17.51
C GLN A 102 -5.69 13.97 17.48
N VAL A 103 -4.44 14.39 17.69
CA VAL A 103 -3.30 13.49 17.80
C VAL A 103 -3.02 13.25 19.28
N ARG A 104 -3.04 12.01 19.73
CA ARG A 104 -2.59 11.66 21.08
C ARG A 104 -1.35 10.77 21.00
N PRO A 105 -0.24 11.19 21.61
CA PRO A 105 0.97 10.38 21.65
C PRO A 105 0.74 9.10 22.44
N GLY A 106 1.49 8.07 22.08
CA GLY A 106 1.55 6.83 22.83
C GLY A 106 2.07 7.06 24.26
N SER A 107 1.52 6.34 25.23
CA SER A 107 2.00 6.37 26.62
C SER A 107 3.11 5.34 26.91
N GLY A 108 3.57 4.63 25.87
CA GLY A 108 4.59 3.58 25.98
C GLY A 108 6.03 4.12 25.93
N PRO A 109 7.04 3.25 26.18
CA PRO A 109 8.46 3.60 26.07
C PRO A 109 8.85 3.96 24.62
N ASN A 110 8.13 3.43 23.63
CA ASN A 110 8.26 3.84 22.23
C ASN A 110 7.23 4.93 21.92
N PRO A 111 7.64 6.08 21.33
CA PRO A 111 6.74 7.20 21.06
C PRO A 111 5.66 6.88 20.02
N LEU A 112 5.87 5.83 19.22
CA LEU A 112 4.92 5.34 18.22
C LEU A 112 3.91 4.33 18.80
N GLU A 113 4.22 3.72 19.93
CA GLU A 113 3.39 2.66 20.52
C GLU A 113 2.15 3.25 21.20
N GLY A 114 0.98 3.02 20.61
CA GLY A 114 -0.26 3.62 21.08
C GLY A 114 -0.48 5.05 20.54
N MET A 115 0.30 5.49 19.55
CA MET A 115 0.01 6.72 18.81
C MET A 115 -1.38 6.63 18.19
N THR A 116 -2.21 7.66 18.42
CA THR A 116 -3.57 7.72 17.91
C THR A 116 -3.87 9.01 17.17
N TRP A 117 -4.64 8.89 16.09
CA TRP A 117 -5.24 10.00 15.35
C TRP A 117 -6.75 9.82 15.36
N SER A 118 -7.46 10.77 15.93
CA SER A 118 -8.93 10.73 16.04
C SER A 118 -9.55 11.97 15.43
N PHE A 119 -10.59 11.78 14.62
CA PHE A 119 -11.36 12.86 14.02
C PHE A 119 -12.78 12.42 13.72
N LEU A 120 -13.68 13.37 13.55
CA LEU A 120 -15.03 13.09 13.09
C LEU A 120 -15.07 13.12 11.57
N ARG A 121 -15.88 12.25 10.99
CA ARG A 121 -16.17 12.25 9.55
C ARG A 121 -17.63 11.98 9.29
N PHE A 122 -18.11 12.43 8.14
CA PHE A 122 -19.38 11.92 7.62
C PHE A 122 -19.22 10.49 7.08
N PRO A 123 -20.21 9.60 7.32
CA PRO A 123 -20.16 8.24 6.80
C PRO A 123 -20.24 8.24 5.26
N HIS A 124 -19.38 7.46 4.61
CA HIS A 124 -19.45 7.22 3.15
C HIS A 124 -20.59 6.29 2.76
N GLU A 125 -21.03 5.45 3.70
CA GLU A 125 -22.04 4.40 3.49
C GLU A 125 -23.20 4.58 4.49
N GLY A 126 -24.41 4.67 3.96
CA GLY A 126 -25.65 4.77 4.72
C GLY A 126 -26.81 5.18 3.82
N ASP A 127 -28.03 4.77 4.18
CA ASP A 127 -29.22 5.34 3.55
C ASP A 127 -29.25 6.84 3.88
N VAL A 128 -29.68 7.66 2.92
CA VAL A 128 -29.88 9.11 3.14
C VAL A 128 -30.83 9.33 4.32
N ALA A 129 -31.76 8.40 4.54
CA ALA A 129 -32.65 8.39 5.71
C ALA A 129 -31.94 8.18 7.05
N ASP A 130 -30.78 7.53 7.08
CA ASP A 130 -29.97 7.33 8.29
C ASP A 130 -29.03 8.51 8.58
N VAL A 131 -28.65 9.24 7.52
CA VAL A 131 -27.69 10.36 7.58
C VAL A 131 -28.40 11.70 7.81
N CYS A 132 -29.58 11.85 7.25
CA CYS A 132 -30.47 12.99 7.42
C CYS A 132 -31.73 12.49 8.12
N SER A 133 -32.14 13.13 9.21
CA SER A 133 -33.41 12.81 9.87
C SER A 133 -34.61 13.18 8.95
N THR A 134 -34.93 12.34 7.98
CA THR A 134 -35.95 12.57 6.95
C THR A 134 -37.38 12.55 7.52
N GLY A 135 -37.57 12.08 8.76
CA GLY A 135 -38.86 11.99 9.44
C GLY A 135 -39.30 13.26 10.19
N THR A 136 -38.41 14.23 10.40
CA THR A 136 -38.69 15.38 11.28
C THR A 136 -39.30 16.54 10.47
N ARG A 137 -40.64 16.60 10.40
CA ARG A 137 -41.38 17.67 9.66
C ARG A 137 -41.34 19.05 10.35
N ALA A 138 -40.88 19.14 11.59
CA ALA A 138 -40.62 20.39 12.31
C ALA A 138 -39.52 20.16 13.36
N GLY A 139 -38.44 20.94 13.30
CA GLY A 139 -37.33 20.87 14.28
C GLY A 139 -35.93 20.84 13.65
N SER A 140 -34.93 20.68 14.51
CA SER A 140 -33.52 20.50 14.13
C SER A 140 -33.30 19.14 13.46
N ALA A 141 -32.62 19.11 12.32
CA ALA A 141 -32.31 17.88 11.57
C ALA A 141 -30.82 17.49 11.76
N PRO A 142 -30.47 16.73 12.81
CA PRO A 142 -29.07 16.44 13.10
C PRO A 142 -28.42 15.65 11.95
N ARG A 143 -27.18 15.99 11.66
CA ARG A 143 -26.29 15.23 10.78
C ARG A 143 -25.37 14.39 11.63
N PHE A 144 -25.39 13.10 11.40
CA PHE A 144 -24.67 12.14 12.20
C PHE A 144 -23.25 11.94 11.67
N ALA A 145 -22.26 12.20 12.53
CA ALA A 145 -20.85 11.99 12.23
C ALA A 145 -20.29 10.82 13.03
N VAL A 146 -19.42 10.04 12.40
CA VAL A 146 -18.73 8.89 13.00
C VAL A 146 -17.35 9.37 13.46
N ARG A 147 -16.91 8.94 14.64
CA ARG A 147 -15.51 9.15 15.04
C ARG A 147 -14.66 8.03 14.48
N VAL A 148 -13.63 8.40 13.72
CA VAL A 148 -12.61 7.48 13.24
C VAL A 148 -11.36 7.68 14.06
N THR A 149 -10.85 6.58 14.60
CA THR A 149 -9.60 6.54 15.36
C THR A 149 -8.65 5.56 14.71
N TYR A 150 -7.51 6.05 14.23
CA TYR A 150 -6.37 5.24 13.83
C TYR A 150 -5.45 5.04 15.02
N ARG A 151 -5.02 3.81 15.25
CA ARG A 151 -4.13 3.45 16.36
C ARG A 151 -3.02 2.53 15.88
N LEU A 152 -1.77 2.86 16.21
CA LEU A 152 -0.63 1.94 16.06
C LEU A 152 -0.51 1.05 17.30
N GLN A 153 -0.47 -0.25 17.08
CA GLN A 153 -0.32 -1.28 18.13
C GLN A 153 0.77 -2.27 17.77
N ALA A 154 1.46 -2.82 18.76
CA ALA A 154 2.34 -3.96 18.54
C ALA A 154 1.51 -5.18 18.15
N ASP A 155 1.94 -5.92 17.13
CA ASP A 155 1.37 -7.23 16.82
C ASP A 155 1.97 -8.27 17.77
N ALA A 156 1.31 -8.48 18.90
CA ALA A 156 1.73 -9.43 19.93
C ALA A 156 1.84 -10.88 19.40
N ALA A 157 1.13 -11.22 18.31
CA ALA A 157 1.10 -12.57 17.77
C ALA A 157 2.28 -12.88 16.83
N ARG A 158 2.82 -11.87 16.12
CA ARG A 158 3.85 -12.10 15.07
C ARG A 158 5.29 -11.81 15.46
N ARG A 159 5.58 -11.27 16.66
CA ARG A 159 6.94 -10.77 17.02
C ARG A 159 7.58 -9.97 15.87
N SER A 160 6.76 -9.20 15.16
CA SER A 160 7.18 -8.40 14.02
C SER A 160 7.82 -7.11 14.52
N PRO A 161 8.88 -6.60 13.87
CA PRO A 161 9.39 -5.25 14.16
C PRO A 161 8.43 -4.15 13.69
N PHE A 162 7.40 -4.50 12.92
CA PHE A 162 6.42 -3.57 12.38
C PHE A 162 5.16 -3.48 13.25
N TRP A 163 4.52 -2.32 13.19
CA TRP A 163 3.29 -2.01 13.89
C TRP A 163 2.05 -2.44 13.09
N GLN A 164 0.98 -2.72 13.83
CA GLN A 164 -0.34 -2.93 13.30
C GLN A 164 -1.13 -1.62 13.34
N LEU A 165 -1.62 -1.18 12.17
CA LEU A 165 -2.51 -0.05 12.04
C LEU A 165 -3.95 -0.53 12.15
N VAL A 166 -4.61 -0.13 13.23
CA VAL A 166 -6.01 -0.44 13.51
C VAL A 166 -6.84 0.81 13.35
N ARG A 167 -7.95 0.69 12.62
CA ARG A 167 -8.96 1.71 12.44
C ARG A 167 -10.21 1.32 13.22
N VAL A 168 -10.68 2.22 14.07
CA VAL A 168 -11.89 2.06 14.88
C VAL A 168 -12.89 3.12 14.45
N GLU A 169 -14.10 2.71 14.12
CA GLU A 169 -15.24 3.59 13.82
C GLU A 169 -16.25 3.52 14.95
N GLU A 170 -16.46 4.64 15.62
CA GLU A 170 -17.43 4.77 16.70
C GLU A 170 -18.68 5.50 16.17
N PRO A 171 -19.86 4.86 16.25
CA PRO A 171 -21.09 5.44 15.73
C PRO A 171 -21.55 6.62 16.59
N PRO A 172 -22.30 7.57 16.00
CA PRO A 172 -22.82 8.72 16.71
C PRO A 172 -23.83 8.34 17.80
N ALA A 173 -23.92 9.17 18.83
CA ALA A 173 -24.91 9.00 19.89
C ALA A 173 -26.33 9.18 19.32
N GLY A 174 -27.26 8.29 19.71
CA GLY A 174 -28.67 8.39 19.34
C GLY A 174 -29.10 7.64 18.07
N LEU A 175 -28.19 6.95 17.37
CA LEU A 175 -28.52 6.05 16.25
C LEU A 175 -28.60 4.59 16.74
N PRO A 176 -29.80 4.03 16.95
CA PRO A 176 -29.95 2.65 17.42
C PRO A 176 -29.45 1.64 16.38
N GLY A 177 -28.70 0.64 16.82
CA GLY A 177 -28.30 -0.51 16.00
C GLY A 177 -26.93 -0.44 15.34
N ARG A 178 -26.26 0.72 15.27
CA ARG A 178 -24.86 0.79 14.83
C ARG A 178 -23.92 0.44 15.99
N ARG A 179 -22.96 -0.46 15.73
CA ARG A 179 -21.92 -0.87 16.69
C ARG A 179 -20.56 -0.33 16.27
N THR A 180 -19.66 -0.17 17.23
CA THR A 180 -18.26 0.16 16.98
C THR A 180 -17.64 -0.88 16.05
N ARG A 181 -17.09 -0.44 14.92
CA ARG A 181 -16.44 -1.32 13.95
C ARG A 181 -14.93 -1.17 14.06
N THR A 182 -14.24 -2.27 14.26
CA THR A 182 -12.77 -2.30 14.30
C THR A 182 -12.25 -3.05 13.08
N GLN A 183 -11.30 -2.45 12.38
CA GLN A 183 -10.66 -3.03 11.21
C GLN A 183 -9.15 -2.88 11.31
N ILE A 184 -8.43 -3.98 11.08
CA ILE A 184 -6.98 -3.96 10.90
C ILE A 184 -6.72 -3.59 9.44
N LEU A 185 -6.00 -2.48 9.22
CA LEU A 185 -5.68 -2.00 7.87
C LEU A 185 -4.38 -2.59 7.34
N SER A 186 -3.37 -2.71 8.20
CA SER A 186 -2.07 -3.30 7.87
C SER A 186 -1.40 -3.80 9.15
N SER A 187 -0.59 -4.86 9.04
CA SER A 187 0.26 -5.41 10.12
C SER A 187 1.75 -5.11 9.91
N GLN A 188 2.07 -4.24 8.96
CA GLN A 188 3.40 -4.03 8.43
C GLN A 188 3.81 -2.56 8.47
N VAL A 189 3.16 -1.75 9.30
CA VAL A 189 3.42 -0.31 9.34
C VAL A 189 4.70 -0.04 10.10
N ASN A 190 5.67 0.59 9.44
CA ASN A 190 6.85 1.12 10.09
C ASN A 190 6.58 2.50 10.69
N PHE A 191 5.88 3.35 9.93
CA PHE A 191 5.64 4.74 10.30
C PHE A 191 4.32 5.24 9.71
N LEU A 192 3.61 6.06 10.48
CA LEU A 192 2.45 6.83 10.02
C LEU A 192 2.52 8.22 10.64
N ALA A 193 2.28 9.25 9.84
CA ALA A 193 2.07 10.60 10.32
C ALA A 193 0.96 11.28 9.52
N ILE A 194 0.06 11.95 10.23
CA ILE A 194 -0.94 12.85 9.66
C ILE A 194 -0.69 14.21 10.30
N ARG A 195 -0.30 15.20 9.47
CA ARG A 195 0.07 16.54 9.95
C ARG A 195 -0.74 17.61 9.22
N PRO A 196 -1.35 18.57 9.92
CA PRO A 196 -1.91 19.75 9.27
C PRO A 196 -0.77 20.62 8.73
N VAL A 197 -0.90 21.07 7.48
CA VAL A 197 0.06 21.92 6.77
C VAL A 197 -0.68 23.00 6.02
N GLU A 198 -0.15 24.21 6.05
CA GLU A 198 -0.62 25.33 5.22
C GLU A 198 0.30 25.49 4.02
N LEU A 199 -0.24 25.34 2.83
CA LEU A 199 0.47 25.53 1.57
C LEU A 199 0.23 26.96 1.08
N GLY A 200 1.29 27.76 0.98
CA GLY A 200 1.19 29.08 0.36
C GLY A 200 0.97 28.94 -1.15
N THR A 201 -0.07 29.56 -1.69
CA THR A 201 -0.21 29.76 -3.14
C THR A 201 -0.05 31.25 -3.46
N GLU A 202 0.66 31.57 -4.54
CA GLU A 202 0.98 32.96 -4.92
C GLU A 202 -0.25 33.80 -5.29
N ALA A 203 -1.39 33.16 -5.59
CA ALA A 203 -2.57 33.82 -6.16
C ALA A 203 -3.81 33.87 -5.26
N THR A 204 -3.96 32.99 -4.25
CA THR A 204 -5.27 32.76 -3.60
C THR A 204 -5.24 32.49 -2.08
N GLY A 205 -4.12 32.74 -1.41
CA GLY A 205 -3.99 32.59 0.03
C GLY A 205 -3.63 31.18 0.49
N GLN A 206 -3.28 31.03 1.77
CA GLN A 206 -2.74 29.79 2.34
C GLN A 206 -3.75 28.64 2.29
N LEU A 207 -3.55 27.57 1.53
CA LEU A 207 -4.45 26.39 1.52
C LEU A 207 -4.13 25.47 2.71
N ALA A 208 -5.11 25.19 3.56
CA ALA A 208 -4.93 24.26 4.68
C ALA A 208 -5.24 22.82 4.23
N CYS A 209 -4.30 21.91 4.45
CA CYS A 209 -4.37 20.51 4.02
C CYS A 209 -3.67 19.59 5.03
N PHE A 210 -3.91 18.29 4.94
CA PHE A 210 -3.17 17.28 5.68
C PHE A 210 -2.09 16.68 4.81
N HIS A 211 -0.86 16.69 5.31
CA HIS A 211 0.21 15.86 4.77
C HIS A 211 0.20 14.51 5.50
N VAL A 212 -0.07 13.45 4.75
CA VAL A 212 -0.10 12.08 5.23
C VAL A 212 1.14 11.36 4.72
N THR A 213 1.90 10.74 5.62
CA THR A 213 3.07 9.93 5.27
C THR A 213 2.89 8.54 5.88
N LEU A 214 3.04 7.50 5.06
CA LEU A 214 2.88 6.10 5.44
C LEU A 214 4.09 5.31 4.94
N GLN A 215 4.75 4.62 5.87
CA GLN A 215 5.78 3.64 5.55
C GLN A 215 5.31 2.25 5.95
N VAL A 216 5.30 1.33 4.99
CA VAL A 216 4.98 -0.09 5.18
C VAL A 216 6.24 -0.90 4.90
N GLY A 217 6.48 -1.98 5.63
CA GLY A 217 7.65 -2.83 5.42
C GLY A 217 7.45 -4.30 5.75
N LYS A 218 8.24 -5.14 5.08
CA LYS A 218 8.35 -6.59 5.35
C LYS A 218 9.81 -6.96 5.59
N PRO A 219 10.08 -7.92 6.48
CA PRO A 219 11.40 -8.52 6.57
C PRO A 219 11.62 -9.40 5.33
N VAL A 220 12.73 -9.22 4.63
CA VAL A 220 13.16 -10.07 3.52
C VAL A 220 13.77 -11.35 4.10
N ALA A 221 13.11 -12.47 3.83
CA ALA A 221 13.63 -13.78 4.21
C ALA A 221 14.96 -14.03 3.46
N GLY A 222 16.06 -14.22 4.20
CA GLY A 222 17.39 -14.47 3.63
C GLY A 222 18.49 -13.49 4.02
N ALA A 223 18.19 -12.41 4.76
CA ALA A 223 19.22 -11.64 5.46
C ALA A 223 19.81 -12.54 6.57
N GLY A 224 21.06 -12.97 6.39
CA GLY A 224 21.68 -14.10 7.09
C GLY A 224 21.63 -14.06 8.62
N SER A 225 21.74 -15.25 9.23
CA SER A 225 21.72 -15.48 10.68
C SER A 225 22.99 -15.04 11.42
N GLY A 226 23.57 -13.90 11.07
CA GLY A 226 24.73 -13.35 11.76
C GLY A 226 24.74 -11.84 11.65
N ALA A 227 24.85 -11.16 12.80
CA ALA A 227 25.13 -9.74 13.10
C ALA A 227 24.50 -8.60 12.25
N ASP A 228 24.21 -8.82 10.98
CA ASP A 228 23.64 -7.90 9.97
C ASP A 228 22.12 -8.09 9.80
N ALA A 229 21.41 -8.53 10.84
CA ALA A 229 19.95 -8.71 10.85
C ALA A 229 19.14 -7.42 10.56
N GLY A 230 19.81 -6.26 10.45
CA GLY A 230 19.22 -4.97 10.09
C GLY A 230 19.21 -4.63 8.60
N ARG A 231 19.80 -5.45 7.72
CA ARG A 231 20.03 -5.09 6.30
C ARG A 231 18.98 -5.55 5.29
N GLY A 232 17.85 -6.11 5.73
CA GLY A 232 16.91 -6.77 4.82
C GLY A 232 15.45 -6.40 4.99
N SER A 233 15.06 -5.19 5.39
CA SER A 233 13.64 -4.81 5.34
C SER A 233 13.33 -4.13 4.01
N GLN A 234 12.37 -4.68 3.26
CA GLN A 234 11.79 -3.96 2.13
C GLN A 234 10.80 -2.95 2.70
N ILE A 235 11.04 -1.65 2.45
CA ILE A 235 10.20 -0.56 2.90
C ILE A 235 9.64 0.16 1.68
N VAL A 236 8.36 0.46 1.69
CA VAL A 236 7.70 1.36 0.74
C VAL A 236 7.21 2.57 1.50
N ASP A 237 7.58 3.74 1.01
CA ASP A 237 7.13 5.04 1.51
C ASP A 237 6.12 5.61 0.52
N VAL A 238 4.97 6.05 1.04
CA VAL A 238 3.92 6.71 0.27
C VAL A 238 3.47 7.94 1.05
N PHE A 239 3.27 9.03 0.32
CA PHE A 239 2.70 10.25 0.88
C PHE A 239 1.47 10.68 0.08
N ASP A 240 0.61 11.45 0.74
CA ASP A 240 -0.58 12.05 0.16
C ASP A 240 -0.88 13.41 0.80
N VAL A 241 -1.57 14.26 0.06
CA VAL A 241 -1.98 15.61 0.50
C VAL A 241 -3.50 15.71 0.38
N VAL A 242 -4.18 15.91 1.51
CA VAL A 242 -5.64 15.79 1.60
C VAL A 242 -6.24 17.08 2.14
N TYR A 243 -7.21 17.66 1.43
CA TYR A 243 -8.01 18.77 1.94
C TYR A 243 -9.32 18.25 2.54
N SER A 244 -9.79 18.87 3.62
CA SER A 244 -11.14 18.61 4.15
C SER A 244 -12.16 19.40 3.34
N GLU A 245 -13.14 18.73 2.73
CA GLU A 245 -14.22 19.38 1.99
C GLU A 245 -15.07 20.26 2.92
N TYR A 246 -15.33 19.77 4.15
CA TYR A 246 -16.10 20.51 5.14
C TYR A 246 -15.40 21.81 5.56
N PHE A 247 -14.10 21.76 5.85
CA PHE A 247 -13.34 22.95 6.20
C PHE A 247 -13.24 23.94 5.04
N ASN A 248 -13.02 23.43 3.83
CA ASN A 248 -12.97 24.26 2.63
C ASN A 248 -14.32 24.98 2.41
N ALA A 249 -15.45 24.31 2.63
CA ALA A 249 -16.78 24.91 2.55
C ALA A 249 -16.98 26.01 3.59
N ILE A 250 -16.58 25.79 4.85
CA ILE A 250 -16.65 26.83 5.89
C ILE A 250 -15.81 28.05 5.53
N ARG A 251 -14.57 27.81 5.10
CA ARG A 251 -13.62 28.87 4.79
C ARG A 251 -14.07 29.74 3.62
N ASN A 252 -14.62 29.14 2.56
CA ASN A 252 -15.08 29.87 1.38
C ASN A 252 -16.42 30.58 1.61
N HIS A 253 -17.13 30.25 2.69
CA HIS A 253 -18.42 30.83 3.03
C HIS A 253 -18.49 31.26 4.51
N PRO A 254 -17.66 32.23 4.96
CA PRO A 254 -17.52 32.60 6.36
C PRO A 254 -18.79 33.20 7.00
N GLY A 255 -19.79 33.59 6.19
CA GLY A 255 -21.10 34.05 6.65
C GLY A 255 -22.19 32.98 6.70
N MET A 256 -21.93 31.77 6.19
CA MET A 256 -22.90 30.68 6.21
C MET A 256 -22.69 29.79 7.42
N ASN A 257 -23.75 29.68 8.22
CA ASN A 257 -23.75 28.74 9.32
C ASN A 257 -24.29 27.39 8.88
N PHE A 258 -23.38 26.48 8.53
CA PHE A 258 -23.73 25.15 8.08
C PHE A 258 -24.48 24.31 9.13
N GLY A 259 -24.56 24.74 10.39
CA GLY A 259 -25.14 23.98 11.50
C GLY A 259 -26.38 24.57 12.15
N TRP A 260 -27.00 25.65 11.64
CA TRP A 260 -28.16 26.29 12.31
C TRP A 260 -29.39 25.41 12.35
N TYR A 261 -29.70 24.73 11.25
CA TYR A 261 -30.85 23.83 11.16
C TYR A 261 -30.45 22.35 11.16
N ALA A 262 -29.15 22.08 11.09
CA ALA A 262 -28.58 20.74 10.96
C ALA A 262 -27.28 20.57 11.79
N PRO A 263 -27.40 20.47 13.13
CA PRO A 263 -26.24 20.31 13.99
C PRO A 263 -25.52 19.00 13.68
N ILE A 264 -24.20 18.99 13.80
CA ILE A 264 -23.39 17.77 13.65
C ILE A 264 -23.31 17.11 15.01
N VAL A 265 -23.73 15.85 15.07
CA VAL A 265 -23.74 15.04 16.30
C VAL A 265 -22.74 13.91 16.13
N GLY A 266 -21.75 13.85 17.02
CA GLY A 266 -20.76 12.78 17.09
C GLY A 266 -21.14 11.68 18.11
N PRO A 267 -20.26 10.70 18.33
CA PRO A 267 -20.35 9.82 19.50
C PRO A 267 -20.27 10.63 20.80
N ALA A 268 -20.92 10.14 21.85
CA ALA A 268 -20.84 10.74 23.18
C ALA A 268 -19.36 10.82 23.63
N ASN A 269 -18.92 12.01 24.03
CA ASN A 269 -17.58 12.25 24.58
C ASN A 269 -17.46 11.72 26.01
#